data_AF-A0A7S1JNQ5-F1
#
_entry.id   AF-A0A7S1JNQ5-F1
#
_cell.length_a   1.000
_cell.length_b   1.000
_cell.length_c   1.000
_cell.angle_alpha   90.00
_cell.angle_beta   90.00
_cell.angle_gamma   90.00
#
_symmetry.space_group_name_H-M   'P 1'
#
loop_
_entity.id
_entity.type
_entity.pdbx_description
1 polymer ?
#
loop_
_entity_poly.entity_id
_entity_poly.type
_entity_poly.pdbx_seq_one_letter_code
_entity_poly.pdbx_strand_id
1 'polypeptide(L)'
;MNATSSRANTVLIIEFTQVTTYMGKEGRKLSVINLVDLAGSEKAEQTGASGDRLKEGCAINKSLSALGNVISALADKASGKLKKGQVIPYRDSKLTRLLQNALGGSSKTIMICALSPASSNYEETLSTLRCA
;
A
#
# COMPACT_ATOMS: atom_id res chain seq x y z
N MET A 1 23.21 -3.31 1.19
CA MET A 1 21.85 -2.73 1.38
C MET A 1 21.98 -1.22 1.32
N ASN A 2 21.14 -0.53 0.53
CA ASN A 2 21.39 0.86 0.13
C ASN A 2 21.32 1.83 1.32
N ALA A 3 22.29 2.74 1.43
CA ALA A 3 22.25 3.84 2.40
C ALA A 3 21.06 4.82 2.14
N THR A 4 20.45 4.69 0.96
CA THR A 4 19.40 5.56 0.39
C THR A 4 18.02 4.88 0.32
N SER A 5 17.76 3.83 1.13
CA SER A 5 16.39 3.28 1.19
C SER A 5 15.42 4.33 1.74
N SER A 6 14.31 4.55 1.04
CA SER A 6 13.25 5.48 1.43
C SER A 6 12.60 4.99 2.72
N ARG A 7 12.75 5.77 3.80
CA ARG A 7 12.22 5.47 5.15
C ARG A 7 10.82 6.00 5.40
N ALA A 8 10.15 6.47 4.34
CA ALA A 8 8.83 7.04 4.41
C ALA A 8 8.04 6.62 3.19
N ASN A 9 6.74 6.45 3.38
CA ASN A 9 5.80 6.31 2.28
C ASN A 9 5.40 7.70 1.79
N THR A 10 5.43 7.93 0.49
CA THR A 10 4.96 9.17 -0.14
C THR A 10 3.66 8.91 -0.88
N VAL A 11 2.65 9.74 -0.63
CA VAL A 11 1.35 9.65 -1.31
C VAL A 11 1.07 10.98 -2.00
N LEU A 12 1.07 10.95 -3.33
CA LEU A 12 0.63 12.07 -4.16
C LEU A 12 -0.79 11.80 -4.66
N ILE A 13 -1.71 12.71 -4.31
CA ILE A 13 -3.11 12.63 -4.72
C ILE A 13 -3.35 13.72 -5.76
N ILE A 14 -3.80 13.31 -6.94
CA ILE A 14 -4.20 14.21 -8.02
C ILE A 14 -5.71 14.12 -8.17
N GLU A 15 -6.40 15.22 -7.89
CA GLU A 15 -7.84 15.35 -8.11
C GLU A 15 -8.08 16.03 -9.46
N PHE A 16 -8.67 15.29 -10.39
CA PHE A 16 -9.03 15.77 -11.71
C PHE A 16 -10.55 15.89 -11.82
N THR A 17 -11.04 17.13 -11.91
CA THR A 17 -12.47 17.41 -12.09
C THR A 17 -12.72 17.84 -13.53
N GLN A 18 -13.47 17.03 -14.27
CA GLN A 18 -13.98 17.38 -15.59
C GLN A 18 -15.38 17.99 -15.44
N VAL A 19 -15.56 19.20 -15.97
CA VAL A 19 -16.86 19.86 -16.09
C VAL A 19 -17.28 19.81 -17.56
N THR A 20 -18.48 19.30 -17.83
CA THR A 20 -19.06 19.27 -19.18
C THR A 20 -20.40 19.97 -19.19
N THR A 21 -20.67 20.74 -20.24
CA THR A 21 -21.99 21.36 -20.44
C THR A 21 -22.61 20.79 -21.70
N TYR A 22 -23.81 20.22 -21.58
CA TYR A 22 -24.57 19.68 -22.70
C TYR A 22 -26.02 20.10 -22.59
N MET A 23 -26.56 20.75 -23.64
CA MET A 23 -27.94 21.26 -23.68
C MET A 23 -28.31 22.12 -22.45
N GLY A 24 -27.39 22.97 -22.00
CA GLY A 24 -27.58 23.86 -20.84
C GLY A 24 -27.51 23.17 -19.47
N LYS A 25 -27.25 21.85 -19.41
CA LYS A 25 -27.02 21.11 -18.16
C LYS A 25 -25.53 20.93 -17.91
N GLU A 26 -25.10 21.21 -16.69
CA GLU A 26 -23.73 20.98 -16.22
C GLU A 26 -23.60 19.58 -15.63
N GLY A 27 -22.65 18.79 -16.14
CA GLY A 27 -22.19 17.53 -15.58
C GLY A 27 -20.80 17.70 -14.99
N ARG A 28 -20.52 16.99 -13.89
CA ARG A 28 -19.19 16.94 -13.28
C ARG A 28 -18.75 15.49 -13.11
N LYS A 29 -17.50 15.22 -13.44
CA LYS A 29 -16.85 13.93 -13.22
C LYS A 29 -15.54 14.17 -12.46
N LEU A 30 -15.45 13.63 -11.25
CA LEU A 30 -14.25 13.63 -10.44
C LEU A 30 -13.47 12.33 -10.64
N SER A 31 -12.17 12.43 -10.85
CA SER A 31 -11.23 11.33 -10.79
C SER A 31 -10.17 11.64 -9.73
N VAL A 32 -9.93 10.69 -8.83
CA VAL A 32 -8.89 10.78 -7.80
C VAL A 32 -7.81 9.77 -8.12
N ILE A 33 -6.64 10.25 -8.51
CA ILE A 33 -5.50 9.42 -8.89
C ILE A 33 -4.52 9.42 -7.72
N ASN A 34 -4.17 8.23 -7.23
CA ASN A 34 -3.25 8.05 -6.12
C ASN A 34 -1.94 7.48 -6.68
N LEU A 35 -0.86 8.23 -6.57
CA LEU A 35 0.50 7.79 -6.88
C LEU A 35 1.22 7.57 -5.54
N VAL A 36 1.51 6.31 -5.24
CA VAL A 36 2.04 5.90 -3.93
C VAL A 36 3.43 5.31 -4.12
N ASP A 37 4.42 5.94 -3.51
CA ASP A 37 5.77 5.40 -3.36
C ASP A 37 5.90 4.83 -1.95
N LEU A 38 6.10 3.52 -1.85
CA LEU A 38 6.16 2.82 -0.57
C LEU A 38 7.61 2.77 -0.08
N ALA A 39 7.76 2.84 1.24
CA ALA A 39 9.04 2.61 1.88
C ALA A 39 9.56 1.19 1.58
N GLY A 40 10.87 1.01 1.73
CA GLY A 40 11.50 -0.31 1.61
C GLY A 40 10.86 -1.35 2.54
N SER A 41 10.62 -2.55 2.02
CA SER A 41 9.98 -3.66 2.75
C SER A 41 10.97 -4.52 3.55
N GLU A 42 12.25 -4.16 3.56
CA GLU A 42 13.30 -4.93 4.20
C GLU A 42 13.11 -5.06 5.72
N LYS A 43 13.44 -6.24 6.24
CA LYS A 43 13.39 -6.50 7.69
C LYS A 43 14.45 -5.71 8.42
N ALA A 44 14.05 -5.07 9.52
CA ALA A 44 14.94 -4.28 10.36
C ALA A 44 16.13 -5.08 10.92
N GLU A 45 15.97 -6.38 11.15
CA GLU A 45 17.03 -7.29 11.62
C GLU A 45 18.20 -7.41 10.63
N GLN A 46 17.93 -7.29 9.32
CA GLN A 46 18.98 -7.33 8.28
C GLN A 46 19.72 -5.99 8.14
N THR A 47 19.22 -4.92 8.77
CA THR A 47 19.82 -3.58 8.67
C THR A 47 20.94 -3.34 9.69
N GLY A 48 21.07 -4.19 10.72
CA GLY A 48 21.99 -3.97 11.84
C GLY A 48 21.63 -2.74 12.71
N ALA A 49 20.42 -2.19 12.59
CA ALA A 49 19.99 -0.99 13.31
C ALA A 49 19.70 -1.28 14.80
N SER A 50 20.15 -0.39 15.69
CA SER A 50 19.87 -0.43 17.13
C SER A 50 19.16 0.85 17.61
N GLY A 51 18.56 0.78 18.81
CA GLY A 51 17.95 1.93 19.47
C GLY A 51 16.82 2.59 18.67
N ASP A 52 16.88 3.91 18.48
CA ASP A 52 15.82 4.66 17.80
C ASP A 52 15.72 4.34 16.30
N ARG A 53 16.81 3.87 15.68
CA ARG A 53 16.82 3.43 14.28
C ARG A 53 16.08 2.10 14.09
N LEU A 54 16.06 1.24 15.10
CA LEU A 54 15.23 0.04 15.14
C LEU A 54 13.75 0.39 15.29
N LYS A 55 13.41 1.34 16.18
CA LYS A 55 12.03 1.83 16.36
C LYS A 55 11.47 2.44 15.07
N GLU A 56 12.28 3.23 14.35
CA GLU A 56 11.94 3.79 13.04
C GLU A 56 11.65 2.68 12.02
N GLY A 57 12.54 1.70 11.90
CA GLY A 57 12.35 0.54 11.01
C GLY A 57 11.09 -0.27 11.33
N CYS A 58 10.80 -0.48 12.62
CA CYS A 58 9.56 -1.12 13.05
C CYS A 58 8.31 -0.32 12.66
N ALA A 59 8.34 1.01 12.75
CA ALA A 59 7.21 1.86 12.38
C ALA A 59 6.94 1.85 10.86
N ILE A 60 8.00 1.84 10.04
CA ILE A 60 7.91 1.68 8.58
C ILE A 60 7.25 0.35 8.24
N ASN A 61 7.80 -0.74 8.77
CA ASN A 61 7.31 -2.09 8.50
C ASN A 61 5.88 -2.29 9.00
N LYS A 62 5.47 -1.64 10.09
CA LYS A 62 4.07 -1.68 10.56
C LYS A 62 3.09 -1.19 9.48
N SER A 63 3.42 -0.14 8.74
CA SER A 63 2.54 0.38 7.69
C SER A 63 2.41 -0.57 6.50
N LEU A 64 3.51 -1.24 6.12
CA LEU A 64 3.54 -2.23 5.04
C LEU A 64 2.84 -3.54 5.46
N SER A 65 3.03 -4.01 6.69
CA SER A 65 2.31 -5.18 7.21
C SER A 65 0.80 -4.93 7.28
N ALA A 66 0.38 -3.74 7.71
CA ALA A 66 -1.04 -3.37 7.72
C ALA A 66 -1.60 -3.34 6.29
N LEU A 67 -0.85 -2.82 5.32
CA LEU A 67 -1.23 -2.84 3.90
C LEU A 67 -1.40 -4.27 3.39
N GLY A 68 -0.44 -5.16 3.68
CA GLY A 68 -0.52 -6.58 3.34
C GLY A 68 -1.76 -7.24 3.93
N ASN A 69 -2.05 -7.01 5.22
CA ASN A 69 -3.24 -7.55 5.89
C ASN A 69 -4.55 -7.07 5.23
N VAL A 70 -4.62 -5.81 4.80
CA VAL A 70 -5.78 -5.26 4.08
C VAL A 70 -5.95 -5.94 2.72
N ILE A 71 -4.86 -6.12 1.96
CA ILE A 71 -4.88 -6.78 0.65
C ILE A 71 -5.32 -8.24 0.79
N SER A 72 -4.73 -8.98 1.74
CA SER A 72 -5.13 -10.38 2.01
C SER A 72 -6.60 -10.49 2.40
N ALA A 73 -7.09 -9.63 3.29
CA ALA A 73 -8.50 -9.62 3.67
C ALA A 73 -9.43 -9.27 2.49
N LEU A 74 -8.99 -8.39 1.58
CA LEU A 74 -9.74 -8.08 0.35
C LEU A 74 -9.76 -9.25 -0.63
N ALA A 75 -8.66 -9.97 -0.78
CA ALA A 75 -8.58 -11.19 -1.59
C ALA A 75 -9.47 -12.31 -1.02
N ASP A 76 -9.47 -12.50 0.31
CA ASP A 76 -10.38 -13.42 0.99
C ASP A 76 -11.84 -13.02 0.79
N LYS A 77 -12.14 -11.72 0.82
CA LYS A 77 -13.50 -11.21 0.56
C LYS A 77 -13.94 -11.50 -0.87
N ALA A 78 -13.07 -11.25 -1.86
CA ALA A 78 -13.35 -11.49 -3.27
C ALA A 78 -13.52 -12.98 -3.59
N SER A 79 -12.82 -13.85 -2.88
CA SER A 79 -12.91 -15.32 -3.02
C SER A 79 -13.95 -15.98 -2.11
N GLY A 80 -14.73 -15.20 -1.35
CA GLY A 80 -15.76 -15.72 -0.44
C GLY A 80 -15.22 -16.44 0.80
N LYS A 81 -13.92 -16.32 1.09
CA LYS A 81 -13.23 -16.94 2.25
C LYS A 81 -13.22 -16.05 3.50
N LEU A 82 -13.59 -14.78 3.36
CA LEU A 82 -13.64 -13.86 4.49
C LEU A 82 -14.68 -14.34 5.51
N LYS A 83 -14.26 -14.48 6.77
CA LYS A 83 -15.15 -14.95 7.84
C LYS A 83 -16.32 -13.98 8.02
N LYS A 84 -17.51 -14.53 8.29
CA LYS A 84 -18.70 -13.72 8.59
C LYS A 84 -18.44 -12.79 9.78
N GLY A 85 -18.61 -11.48 9.58
CA GLY A 85 -18.34 -10.47 10.60
C GLY A 85 -16.89 -9.97 10.68
N GLN A 86 -15.97 -10.56 9.93
CA GLN A 86 -14.61 -10.04 9.82
C GLN A 86 -14.61 -8.75 8.98
N VAL A 87 -14.03 -7.69 9.54
CA VAL A 87 -13.89 -6.39 8.86
C VAL A 87 -12.52 -6.28 8.22
N ILE A 88 -12.43 -5.52 7.13
CA ILE A 88 -11.14 -5.21 6.51
C ILE A 88 -10.40 -4.20 7.42
N PRO A 89 -9.15 -4.49 7.84
CA PRO A 89 -8.47 -3.74 8.90
C PRO A 89 -7.83 -2.43 8.40
N TYR A 90 -8.59 -1.60 7.67
CA TYR A 90 -8.07 -0.33 7.16
C TYR A 90 -7.55 0.59 8.26
N ARG A 91 -8.05 0.45 9.50
CA ARG A 91 -7.73 1.33 10.63
C ARG A 91 -6.36 1.10 11.26
N ASP A 92 -5.70 -0.01 10.94
CA ASP A 92 -4.47 -0.45 11.60
C ASP A 92 -3.26 0.43 11.26
N SER A 93 -3.32 1.18 10.14
CA SER A 93 -2.33 2.21 9.81
C SER A 93 -2.96 3.46 9.19
N LYS A 94 -2.26 4.60 9.29
CA LYS A 94 -2.67 5.83 8.59
C LYS A 94 -2.70 5.65 7.07
N LEU A 95 -1.74 4.91 6.52
CA LEU A 95 -1.63 4.62 5.09
C LEU A 95 -2.87 3.86 4.58
N THR A 96 -3.23 2.77 5.24
CA THR A 96 -4.41 1.96 4.86
C THR A 96 -5.73 2.70 5.04
N ARG A 97 -5.82 3.64 6.01
CA ARG A 97 -6.99 4.53 6.14
C ARG A 97 -7.09 5.51 4.98
N LEU A 98 -5.97 6.11 4.60
CA LEU A 98 -5.91 7.06 3.49
C LEU A 98 -6.27 6.37 2.16
N LEU A 99 -5.77 5.16 1.95
CA LEU A 99 -5.95 4.39 0.72
C LEU A 99 -7.20 3.51 0.70
N GLN A 100 -8.11 3.63 1.67
CA GLN A 100 -9.29 2.77 1.78
C GLN A 100 -10.14 2.78 0.49
N ASN A 101 -10.38 3.95 -0.11
CA ASN A 101 -11.12 4.09 -1.36
C ASN A 101 -10.34 3.56 -2.57
N ALA A 102 -9.01 3.61 -2.54
CA ALA A 102 -8.17 3.05 -3.58
C ALA A 102 -8.19 1.52 -3.53
N LEU A 103 -8.08 0.91 -2.35
CA LEU A 103 -7.92 -0.54 -2.20
C LEU A 103 -9.23 -1.33 -2.28
N GLY A 104 -10.30 -0.86 -1.64
CA GLY A 104 -11.57 -1.59 -1.58
C GLY A 104 -12.80 -0.80 -2.01
N GLY A 105 -12.61 0.39 -2.57
CA GLY A 105 -13.67 1.20 -3.16
C GLY A 105 -13.91 0.85 -4.64
N SER A 106 -14.35 1.85 -5.41
CA SER A 106 -14.57 1.74 -6.87
C SER A 106 -13.34 2.07 -7.72
N SER A 107 -12.20 2.30 -7.09
CA SER A 107 -10.96 2.64 -7.78
C SER A 107 -10.38 1.42 -8.50
N LYS A 108 -9.71 1.67 -9.63
CA LYS A 108 -8.81 0.68 -10.23
C LYS A 108 -7.44 0.84 -9.58
N THR A 109 -6.92 -0.25 -9.03
CA THR A 109 -5.66 -0.23 -8.29
C THR A 109 -4.68 -1.22 -8.89
N ILE A 110 -3.43 -0.78 -9.02
CA ILE A 110 -2.31 -1.56 -9.52
C ILE A 110 -1.22 -1.50 -8.45
N MET A 111 -0.70 -2.66 -8.07
CA MET A 111 0.45 -2.78 -7.20
C MET A 111 1.65 -3.23 -8.03
N ILE A 112 2.77 -2.52 -7.92
CA ILE A 112 4.03 -2.87 -8.59
C ILE A 112 4.97 -3.45 -7.53
N CYS A 113 5.31 -4.72 -7.68
CA CYS A 113 6.27 -5.39 -6.81
C CYS A 113 7.67 -5.29 -7.41
N ALA A 114 8.52 -4.43 -6.85
CA ALA A 114 9.91 -4.30 -7.26
C ALA A 114 10.77 -5.37 -6.57
N LEU A 115 11.30 -6.32 -7.33
CA LEU A 115 12.06 -7.47 -6.83
C LEU A 115 13.52 -7.39 -7.25
N SER A 116 14.41 -7.92 -6.41
CA SER A 116 15.82 -8.06 -6.76
C SER A 116 16.08 -9.44 -7.37
N PRO A 117 16.83 -9.55 -8.49
CA PRO A 117 17.22 -10.83 -9.06
C PRO A 117 18.39 -11.49 -8.32
N ALA A 118 19.02 -10.80 -7.36
CA ALA A 118 20.18 -11.33 -6.64
C ALA A 118 19.78 -12.46 -5.69
N SER A 119 20.54 -13.56 -5.69
CA SER A 119 20.32 -14.71 -4.79
C SER A 119 20.41 -14.32 -3.31
N SER A 120 21.21 -13.30 -2.97
CA SER A 120 21.30 -12.74 -1.62
C SER A 120 19.97 -12.18 -1.09
N ASN A 121 19.03 -11.85 -2.00
CA ASN A 121 17.75 -11.24 -1.66
C ASN A 121 16.59 -12.23 -1.81
N TYR A 122 16.87 -13.54 -1.93
CA TYR A 122 15.86 -14.57 -2.15
C TYR A 122 14.70 -14.50 -1.14
N GLU A 123 15.00 -14.40 0.16
CA GLU A 123 13.98 -14.34 1.21
C GLU A 123 13.09 -13.10 1.13
N GLU A 124 13.66 -11.93 0.80
CA GLU A 124 12.91 -10.69 0.63
C GLU A 124 12.03 -10.76 -0.63
N THR A 125 12.56 -11.26 -1.74
CA THR A 125 11.81 -11.48 -2.99
C THR A 125 10.63 -12.44 -2.76
N LEU A 126 10.85 -13.54 -2.05
CA LEU A 126 9.78 -14.49 -1.70
C LEU A 126 8.74 -13.87 -0.76
N SER A 127 9.17 -13.03 0.19
CA SER A 127 8.27 -12.31 1.08
C SER A 127 7.35 -11.37 0.30
N THR A 128 7.89 -10.58 -0.63
CA THR A 128 7.10 -9.68 -1.48
C THR A 128 6.12 -10.46 -2.37
N LEU A 129 6.55 -11.57 -2.97
CA LEU A 129 5.68 -12.40 -3.81
C LEU A 129 4.53 -13.07 -3.04
N ARG A 130 4.68 -13.34 -1.75
CA ARG A 130 3.59 -13.85 -0.90
C ARG A 130 2.54 -12.80 -0.56
N CYS A 131 2.88 -11.52 -0.69
CA CYS A 131 1.96 -10.39 -0.52
C CYS A 131 1.29 -9.93 -1.82
N ALA A 132 1.72 -10.46 -2.97
CA ALA A 132 1.17 -10.20 -4.30
C ALA A 132 0.13 -11.27 -4.69
#